data_AF-A0A3N5J669-F1
#
_entry.id   AF-A0A3N5J669-F1
#
_cell.length_a   1.000
_cell.length_b   1.000
_cell.length_c   1.000
_cell.angle_alpha   90.00
_cell.angle_beta   90.00
_cell.angle_gamma   90.00
#
_symmetry.space_group_name_H-M   'P 1'
#
loop_
_entity.id
_entity.type
_entity.pdbx_description
1 polymer ?
#
loop_
_entity_poly.entity_id
_entity_poly.type
_entity_poly.pdbx_seq_one_letter_code
_entity_poly.pdbx_strand_id
1 'polypeptide(L)' 'MDGLAEEFCRGAMVCCRKLGLRAEGLSFYQRFEKRLKKELGIEPAARTRAVRDSLMGEGR' A
#
# COMPACT_ATOMS: atom_id res chain seq x y z
N MET A 1 9.90 12.27 -1.66
CA MET A 1 9.31 11.22 -0.81
C MET A 1 10.14 9.98 -1.05
N ASP A 2 10.93 9.62 -0.06
CA ASP A 2 12.02 8.64 -0.17
C ASP A 2 11.50 7.23 -0.48
N GLY A 3 12.29 6.45 -1.22
CA GLY A 3 12.02 5.02 -1.44
C GLY A 3 11.79 4.25 -0.13
N LEU A 4 12.40 4.71 0.98
CA LEU A 4 12.17 4.20 2.33
C LEU A 4 10.72 4.30 2.80
N ALA A 5 10.01 5.39 2.47
CA ALA A 5 8.60 5.57 2.86
C ALA A 5 7.70 4.58 2.10
N GLU A 6 8.02 4.31 0.84
CA GLU A 6 7.30 3.31 0.04
C GLU A 6 7.60 1.88 0.52
N GLU A 7 8.86 1.56 0.83
CA GLU A 7 9.25 0.28 1.40
C GLU A 7 8.53 0.03 2.74
N PHE A 8 8.45 1.04 3.60
CA PHE A 8 7.71 0.97 4.87
C PHE A 8 6.22 0.74 4.64
N CYS A 9 5.58 1.53 3.76
CA CYS A 9 4.16 1.37 3.44
C CYS A 9 3.87 -0.05 2.94
N ARG A 10 4.68 -0.55 2.00
CA ARG A 10 4.55 -1.91 1.47
C ARG A 10 4.76 -2.97 2.55
N GLY A 11 5.75 -2.80 3.42
CA GLY A 11 5.99 -3.70 4.55
C GLY A 11 4.78 -3.78 5.50
N ALA A 12 4.22 -2.64 5.87
CA ALA A 12 3.01 -2.56 6.70
C ALA A 12 1.82 -3.27 6.01
N MET A 13 1.61 -3.03 4.72
CA MET A 13 0.55 -3.70 3.95
C MET A 13 0.72 -5.23 3.90
N VAL A 14 1.95 -5.73 3.76
CA VAL A 14 2.26 -7.17 3.80
C VAL A 14 1.95 -7.76 5.17
N CYS A 15 2.31 -7.07 6.25
CA CYS A 15 1.96 -7.48 7.62
C CYS A 15 0.45 -7.53 7.81
N CYS A 16 -0.28 -6.49 7.41
CA CYS A 16 -1.74 -6.46 7.44
C CYS A 16 -2.35 -7.63 6.68
N ARG A 17 -1.83 -7.98 5.49
CA ARG A 17 -2.27 -9.15 4.73
C ARG A 17 -2.10 -10.45 5.52
N LYS A 18 -0.91 -10.67 6.09
CA LYS A 18 -0.60 -11.88 6.87
C LYS A 18 -1.46 -12.01 8.13
N LEU A 19 -1.89 -10.90 8.71
CA LEU A 19 -2.74 -10.86 9.89
C LEU A 19 -4.25 -10.87 9.56
N GLY A 20 -4.63 -10.94 8.28
CA GLY A 20 -6.04 -10.86 7.85
C GLY A 20 -6.66 -9.46 7.99
N LEU A 21 -5.88 -8.44 8.34
CA LEU A 21 -6.30 -7.06 8.55
C LEU A 21 -6.38 -6.28 7.22
N ARG A 22 -7.20 -6.77 6.29
CA ARG A 22 -7.23 -6.28 4.91
C ARG A 22 -7.64 -4.80 4.80
N ALA A 23 -8.68 -4.41 5.52
CA ALA A 23 -9.17 -3.03 5.53
C ALA A 23 -8.10 -2.04 6.03
N GLU A 24 -7.31 -2.46 7.03
CA GLU A 24 -6.19 -1.68 7.56
C GLU A 24 -5.09 -1.52 6.50
N GLY A 25 -4.72 -2.63 5.83
CA GLY A 25 -3.73 -2.63 4.76
C GLY A 25 -4.13 -1.73 3.58
N LEU A 26 -5.40 -1.76 3.19
CA LEU A 26 -5.94 -0.86 2.15
C LEU A 26 -5.93 0.60 2.60
N SER A 27 -6.24 0.87 3.86
CA SER A 27 -6.19 2.23 4.43
C SER A 27 -4.77 2.80 4.41
N PHE A 28 -3.76 1.98 4.71
CA PHE A 28 -2.35 2.38 4.56
C PHE A 28 -2.01 2.76 3.12
N TYR A 29 -2.39 1.92 2.15
CA TYR A 29 -2.16 2.20 0.74
C TYR A 29 -2.80 3.52 0.30
N GLN A 30 -4.09 3.73 0.60
CA GLN A 30 -4.83 4.91 0.17
C GLN A 30 -4.24 6.20 0.75
N ARG A 31 -3.85 6.18 2.03
CA ARG A 31 -3.18 7.31 2.68
C ARG A 31 -1.85 7.62 2.00
N PHE A 32 -1.07 6.58 1.69
CA PHE A 32 0.23 6.72 1.05
C PHE A 32 0.10 7.25 -0.39
N GLU A 33 -0.81 6.68 -1.19
CA GLU A 33 -1.12 7.12 -2.56
C GLU A 33 -1.58 8.58 -2.60
N LYS A 34 -2.51 8.96 -1.72
CA LYS A 34 -2.99 10.35 -1.62
C LYS A 34 -1.85 11.31 -1.30
N ARG A 35 -0.94 10.90 -0.43
CA ARG A 35 0.23 11.70 -0.04
C ARG A 35 1.22 11.83 -1.19
N LEU A 36 1.56 10.74 -1.86
CA LEU A 36 2.43 10.71 -3.04
C LEU A 36 1.90 11.62 -4.16
N LYS A 37 0.62 11.49 -4.48
CA LYS A 37 -0.02 12.29 -5.52
C LYS A 37 -0.03 13.78 -5.15
N LYS A 38 -0.26 14.11 -3.87
CA LYS A 38 -0.28 15.50 -3.39
C LYS A 38 1.11 16.13 -3.36
N GLU A 39 2.13 15.42 -2.88
CA GLU A 39 3.46 16.00 -2.65
C GLU A 39 4.39 15.88 -3.86
N LEU A 40 4.23 14.84 -4.68
CA LEU A 40 5.13 14.53 -5.78
C LEU A 40 4.44 14.38 -7.14
N GLY A 41 3.10 14.31 -7.19
CA GLY A 41 2.37 14.11 -8.45
C GLY A 41 2.58 12.74 -9.10
N ILE A 42 3.15 11.77 -8.38
CA ILE A 42 3.43 10.42 -8.88
C ILE A 42 2.53 9.37 -8.22
N GLU A 43 2.45 8.19 -8.84
CA GLU A 43 1.78 7.01 -8.30
C GLU A 43 2.74 6.10 -7.51
N PRO A 44 2.24 5.25 -6.59
CA PRO A 44 3.04 4.21 -5.96
C PRO A 44 3.64 3.23 -6.99
N ALA A 45 4.84 2.73 -6.72
CA ALA A 45 5.48 1.78 -7.62
C ALA A 45 4.65 0.50 -7.84
N ALA A 46 4.88 -0.17 -8.97
CA ALA A 46 4.17 -1.39 -9.35
C ALA A 46 4.20 -2.47 -8.24
N ARG A 47 5.33 -2.63 -7.56
CA ARG A 47 5.49 -3.57 -6.43
C ARG A 47 4.58 -3.27 -5.24
N THR A 48 4.26 -2.00 -4.99
CA THR A 48 3.35 -1.57 -3.92
C THR A 48 1.89 -1.76 -4.34
N ARG A 49 1.58 -1.43 -5.60
CA ARG A 49 0.25 -1.68 -6.20
C ARG A 49 -0.11 -3.17 -6.23
N ALA A 50 0.86 -4.06 -6.46
CA ALA A 50 0.66 -5.51 -6.40
C ALA A 50 0.19 -6.01 -5.02
N VAL A 51 0.69 -5.40 -3.93
CA VAL A 51 0.25 -5.76 -2.58
C VAL A 51 -1.19 -5.28 -2.33
N ARG A 52 -1.55 -4.09 -2.81
CA ARG A 52 -2.95 -3.60 -2.78
C ARG A 52 -3.88 -4.56 -3.52
N ASP A 53 -3.50 -4.98 -4.72
CA ASP A 53 -4.29 -5.93 -5.52
C ASP A 53 -4.51 -7.26 -4.77
N SER A 54 -3.45 -7.78 -4.14
CA SER A 54 -3.55 -8.98 -3.30
C SER A 54 -4.52 -8.78 -2.12
N LEU A 55 -4.55 -7.60 -1.50
CA LEU A 55 -5.46 -7.27 -0.40
C LEU A 55 -6.93 -7.17 -0.86
N MET A 56 -7.16 -6.81 -2.12
CA MET A 56 -8.50 -6.74 -2.72
C MET A 56 -8.99 -8.11 -3.24
N GLY A 57 -8.08 -9.03 -3.58
CA GLY A 57 -8.39 -10.25 -4.35
C GLY A 57 -8.67 -11.55 -3.57
N GLU A 58 -8.35 -11.68 -2.28
CA GLU A 58 -8.57 -12.95 -1.55
C GLU A 58 -10.01 -13.12 -1.00
N GLY A 59 -11.01 -12.98 -1.85
CA GLY A 59 -12.42 -13.24 -1.53
C GLY A 59 -13.08 -14.04 -2.65
N ARG A 60 -12.71 -15.31 -2.81
CA ARG A 60 -13.44 -16.32 -3.58
C ARG A 60 -13.29 -17.66 -2.91
#